data_AF-W5TV68-F1
#
_entry.id   AF-W5TV68-F1
#
_cell.length_a   1.000
_cell.length_b   1.000
_cell.length_c   1.000
_cell.angle_alpha   90.00
_cell.angle_beta   90.00
_cell.angle_gamma   90.00
#
_symmetry.space_group_name_H-M   'P 1'
#
loop_
_entity.id
_entity.type
_entity.pdbx_description
1 polymer ?
#
loop_
_entity_poly.entity_id
_entity_poly.type
_entity_poly.pdbx_seq_one_letter_code
_entity_poly.pdbx_strand_id
1 'polypeptide(L)'
;MARLIRAVQQAIYRWSTRAPRLGNLVEVPESAVEKHLAVLLGQRLATLREGRGLTQEEVAHAAGISRNHYQLLENGWSVRRTKAPANPRLSTLIALSEVLGTTVPELIDEMFGRAAG
;
A
#
# COMPACT_ATOMS: atom_id res chain seq x y z
N MET A 1 -9.81 -30.30 -3.65
CA MET A 1 -10.12 -29.10 -4.45
C MET A 1 -9.60 -27.79 -3.84
N ALA A 2 -9.52 -27.62 -2.51
CA ALA A 2 -9.03 -26.38 -1.87
C ALA A 2 -7.50 -26.12 -1.99
N ARG A 3 -6.68 -27.11 -2.36
CA ARG A 3 -5.22 -26.93 -2.55
C ARG A 3 -4.84 -26.33 -3.91
N LEU A 4 -5.70 -26.44 -4.93
CA LEU A 4 -5.40 -25.98 -6.29
C LEU A 4 -5.56 -24.46 -6.47
N ILE A 5 -6.54 -23.85 -5.78
CA ILE A 5 -6.82 -22.41 -5.87
C ILE A 5 -5.67 -21.57 -5.27
N ARG A 6 -5.00 -22.10 -4.23
CA ARG A 6 -3.87 -21.43 -3.57
C ARG A 6 -2.59 -21.41 -4.42
N ALA A 7 -2.47 -22.31 -5.39
CA ALA A 7 -1.32 -22.38 -6.30
C ALA A 7 -1.44 -21.36 -7.44
N VAL A 8 -2.66 -21.13 -7.94
CA VAL A 8 -2.91 -20.15 -9.02
C VAL A 8 -2.81 -18.71 -8.51
N GLN A 9 -3.23 -18.43 -7.26
CA GLN A 9 -3.06 -17.11 -6.64
C GLN A 9 -1.60 -16.72 -6.37
N GLN A 10 -0.69 -17.68 -6.21
CA GLN A 10 0.74 -17.41 -6.04
C GLN A 10 1.49 -17.24 -7.37
N ALA A 11 0.92 -17.73 -8.47
CA ALA A 11 1.53 -17.63 -9.80
C ALA A 11 1.42 -16.22 -10.41
N ILE A 12 0.42 -15.42 -10.00
CA ILE A 12 0.09 -14.14 -10.64
C ILE A 12 0.92 -12.95 -10.11
N TYR A 13 1.56 -13.06 -8.94
CA TYR A 13 2.37 -11.97 -8.36
C TYR A 13 3.89 -12.18 -8.42
N ARG A 14 4.38 -13.29 -8.97
CA ARG A 14 5.81 -13.60 -8.99
C ARG A 14 6.38 -13.43 -10.39
N TRP A 15 6.84 -12.22 -10.71
CA TRP A 15 7.72 -11.99 -11.86
C TRP A 15 8.99 -12.83 -11.67
N SER A 16 9.04 -14.00 -12.30
CA SER A 16 10.24 -14.82 -12.37
C SER A 16 10.96 -14.50 -13.68
N THR A 17 12.01 -13.69 -13.61
CA THR A 17 12.97 -13.64 -14.71
C THR A 17 13.60 -15.02 -14.82
N ARG A 18 13.47 -15.62 -16.00
CA ARG A 18 13.94 -16.98 -16.30
C ARG A 18 15.47 -16.97 -16.35
N ALA A 19 16.15 -17.01 -15.21
CA ALA A 19 17.57 -17.30 -15.15
C ALA A 19 17.77 -18.80 -15.45
N PRO A 20 18.65 -19.19 -16.40
CA PRO A 20 18.90 -20.59 -16.68
C PRO A 20 19.74 -21.21 -15.55
N ARG A 21 19.18 -22.25 -14.95
CA ARG A 21 19.84 -23.34 -14.22
C ARG A 21 20.81 -22.93 -13.11
N LEU A 22 20.34 -23.03 -11.86
CA LEU A 22 20.98 -23.69 -10.71
C LEU A 22 19.91 -23.84 -9.62
N GLY A 23 19.90 -24.98 -8.92
CA GLY A 23 18.79 -25.53 -8.14
C GLY A 23 18.32 -24.80 -6.88
N ASN A 24 18.51 -23.48 -6.75
CA ASN A 24 17.97 -22.69 -5.65
C ASN A 24 16.99 -21.65 -6.19
N LEU A 25 15.74 -21.76 -5.76
CA LEU A 25 14.78 -20.67 -5.90
C LEU A 25 15.33 -19.50 -5.07
N VAL A 26 15.96 -18.53 -5.73
CA VAL A 26 16.27 -17.25 -5.09
C VAL A 26 14.91 -16.64 -4.74
N GLU A 27 14.62 -16.55 -3.45
CA GLU A 27 13.52 -15.75 -2.96
C GLU A 27 13.83 -14.32 -3.38
N VAL A 28 13.02 -13.77 -4.29
CA VAL A 28 13.17 -12.37 -4.67
C VAL A 28 12.85 -11.59 -3.40
N PRO A 29 13.81 -10.85 -2.81
CA PRO A 29 13.54 -10.11 -1.61
C PRO A 29 12.38 -9.15 -1.88
N GLU A 30 11.48 -9.07 -0.91
CA GLU A 30 10.34 -8.14 -0.96
C GLU A 30 10.82 -6.75 -1.37
N SER A 31 10.19 -6.17 -2.39
CA SER A 31 10.71 -5.01 -3.11
C SER A 31 11.00 -3.86 -2.14
N ALA A 32 12.28 -3.53 -1.99
CA ALA A 32 12.71 -2.43 -1.13
C ALA A 32 12.08 -1.10 -1.56
N VAL A 33 11.86 -0.95 -2.88
CA VAL A 33 11.14 0.19 -3.47
C VAL A 33 9.68 0.20 -3.00
N GLU A 34 8.96 -0.92 -3.10
CA GLU A 34 7.56 -1.00 -2.66
C GLU A 34 7.42 -0.68 -1.16
N LYS A 35 8.35 -1.19 -0.33
CA LYS A 35 8.37 -0.84 1.11
C LYS A 35 8.55 0.64 1.34
N HIS A 36 9.50 1.25 0.65
CA HIS A 36 9.76 2.67 0.80
C HIS A 36 8.55 3.51 0.37
N LEU A 37 7.96 3.21 -0.79
CA LEU A 37 6.77 3.89 -1.29
C LEU A 37 5.56 3.74 -0.36
N ALA A 38 5.35 2.54 0.19
CA ALA A 38 4.26 2.30 1.13
C ALA A 38 4.42 3.08 2.45
N VAL A 39 5.66 3.21 2.95
CA VAL A 39 5.97 4.03 4.14
C VAL A 39 5.69 5.50 3.86
N LEU A 40 6.16 6.05 2.73
CA LEU A 40 5.89 7.44 2.35
C LEU A 40 4.39 7.71 2.21
N LEU A 41 3.65 6.80 1.56
CA LEU A 41 2.19 6.93 1.46
C LEU A 41 1.54 6.97 2.84
N GLY A 42 1.91 6.05 3.73
CA GLY A 42 1.34 5.95 5.07
C GLY A 42 1.59 7.21 5.90
N GLN A 43 2.81 7.75 5.82
CA GLN A 43 3.17 9.02 6.47
C GLN A 43 2.34 10.17 5.91
N ARG A 44 2.21 10.29 4.58
CA ARG A 44 1.43 11.35 3.94
C ARG A 44 -0.04 11.31 4.37
N LEU A 45 -0.65 10.13 4.42
CA LEU A 45 -2.03 9.94 4.88
C LEU A 45 -2.19 10.37 6.34
N ALA A 46 -1.27 9.97 7.22
CA ALA A 46 -1.29 10.36 8.62
C ALA A 46 -1.17 11.87 8.81
N THR A 47 -0.21 12.51 8.11
CA THR A 47 -0.01 13.96 8.17
C THR A 47 -1.25 14.73 7.71
N LEU A 48 -1.85 14.34 6.56
CA LEU A 48 -3.05 15.02 6.04
C LEU A 48 -4.28 14.82 6.93
N ARG A 49 -4.40 13.64 7.55
CA ARG A 49 -5.47 13.34 8.51
C ARG A 49 -5.31 14.18 9.77
N GLU A 50 -4.12 14.19 10.36
CA GLU A 50 -3.81 14.91 11.60
C GLU A 50 -3.93 16.41 11.41
N GLY A 51 -3.47 16.95 10.28
CA GLY A 51 -3.65 18.36 9.92
C GLY A 51 -5.12 18.78 9.79
N ARG A 52 -6.04 17.82 9.63
CA ARG A 52 -7.51 18.04 9.61
C ARG A 52 -8.20 17.72 10.93
N GLY A 53 -7.45 17.25 11.94
CA GLY A 53 -8.03 16.84 13.22
C GLY A 53 -8.93 15.60 13.14
N LEU A 54 -8.79 14.79 12.09
CA LEU A 54 -9.62 13.60 11.87
C LEU A 54 -9.04 12.38 12.57
N THR A 55 -9.91 11.53 13.09
CA THR A 55 -9.57 10.19 13.58
C THR A 55 -9.44 9.20 12.42
N GLN A 56 -8.79 8.07 12.67
CA GLN A 56 -8.73 6.97 11.69
C GLN A 56 -10.12 6.41 11.33
N GLU A 57 -11.06 6.41 12.28
CA GLU A 57 -12.42 5.94 12.05
C GLU A 57 -13.19 6.88 11.12
N GLU A 58 -13.09 8.20 11.33
CA GLU A 58 -13.77 9.20 10.49
C GLU A 58 -13.30 9.13 9.04
N VAL A 59 -11.97 9.06 8.80
CA VAL A 59 -11.43 8.95 7.43
C VAL A 59 -11.87 7.64 6.79
N ALA A 60 -11.77 6.52 7.52
CA ALA A 60 -12.13 5.22 6.99
C ALA A 60 -13.62 5.14 6.61
N HIS A 61 -14.50 5.61 7.50
CA HIS A 61 -15.94 5.67 7.27
C HIS A 61 -16.26 6.53 6.04
N ALA A 62 -15.71 7.75 5.95
CA ALA A 62 -15.95 8.64 4.81
C ALA A 62 -15.41 8.09 3.48
N ALA A 63 -14.29 7.36 3.52
CA ALA A 63 -13.68 6.74 2.33
C ALA A 63 -14.29 5.35 1.98
N GLY A 64 -15.28 4.87 2.76
CA GLY A 64 -15.93 3.58 2.51
C GLY A 64 -15.02 2.37 2.73
N ILE A 65 -14.04 2.45 3.63
CA ILE A 65 -13.13 1.35 3.98
C ILE A 65 -13.21 1.04 5.48
N SER A 66 -12.75 -0.14 5.90
CA SER A 66 -12.69 -0.44 7.34
C SER A 66 -11.60 0.39 8.04
N ARG A 67 -11.82 0.76 9.30
CA ARG A 67 -10.79 1.39 10.14
C ARG A 67 -9.48 0.62 10.16
N ASN A 68 -9.55 -0.72 10.21
CA ASN A 68 -8.36 -1.56 10.18
C ASN A 68 -7.61 -1.45 8.84
N HIS A 69 -8.32 -1.35 7.70
CA HIS A 69 -7.68 -1.13 6.41
C HIS A 69 -6.97 0.23 6.37
N TYR A 70 -7.63 1.30 6.83
CA TYR A 70 -7.02 2.63 6.91
C TYR A 70 -5.79 2.64 7.84
N GLN A 71 -5.90 2.02 9.02
CA GLN A 71 -4.77 1.88 9.96
C GLN A 71 -3.60 1.12 9.32
N LEU A 72 -3.87 0.07 8.54
CA LEU A 72 -2.82 -0.67 7.83
C LEU A 72 -2.12 0.22 6.77
N LEU A 73 -2.87 1.03 6.03
CA LEU A 73 -2.32 1.99 5.08
C LEU A 73 -1.41 3.02 5.75
N GLU A 74 -1.80 3.61 6.89
CA GLU A 74 -0.93 4.55 7.62
C GLU A 74 0.37 3.91 8.12
N ASN A 75 0.34 2.60 8.42
CA ASN A 75 1.55 1.85 8.78
C ASN A 75 2.37 1.40 7.56
N GLY A 76 1.91 1.68 6.33
CA GLY A 76 2.52 1.20 5.10
C GLY A 76 2.40 -0.30 4.88
N TRP A 77 1.40 -0.96 5.48
CA TRP A 77 1.21 -2.42 5.42
C TRP A 77 -0.07 -2.81 4.69
N SER A 78 -0.05 -3.93 3.98
CA SER A 78 -1.25 -4.61 3.49
C SER A 78 -1.79 -5.60 4.53
N VAL A 79 -0.91 -6.22 5.32
CA VAL A 79 -1.27 -7.19 6.36
C VAL A 79 -0.32 -7.09 7.55
N ARG A 80 -0.88 -7.00 8.76
CA ARG A 80 -0.11 -6.85 10.02
C ARG A 80 0.91 -7.97 10.27
N ARG A 81 0.53 -9.21 9.99
CA ARG A 81 1.35 -10.41 10.30
C ARG A 81 2.67 -10.43 9.52
N THR A 82 2.63 -10.09 8.23
CA THR A 82 3.81 -10.14 7.36
C THR A 82 4.46 -8.77 7.20
N LYS A 83 3.75 -7.68 7.55
CA LYS A 83 4.14 -6.30 7.27
C LYS A 83 4.47 -6.08 5.79
N ALA A 84 3.79 -6.84 4.92
CA ALA A 84 3.96 -6.70 3.49
C ALA A 84 3.55 -5.28 3.07
N PRO A 85 4.25 -4.62 2.13
CA PRO A 85 3.98 -3.24 1.77
C PRO A 85 2.54 -3.06 1.33
N ALA A 86 1.96 -1.92 1.69
CA ALA A 86 0.65 -1.51 1.20
C ALA A 86 0.71 -1.23 -0.32
N ASN A 87 -0.31 -1.68 -1.04
CA ASN A 87 -0.54 -1.32 -2.44
C ASN A 87 -2.05 -1.09 -2.64
N PRO A 88 -2.57 0.07 -2.23
CA PRO A 88 -3.99 0.38 -2.35
C PRO A 88 -4.40 0.49 -3.82
N ARG A 89 -5.67 0.15 -4.10
CA ARG A 89 -6.24 0.37 -5.44
C ARG A 89 -6.33 1.86 -5.72
N LEU A 90 -6.29 2.24 -7.00
CA LEU A 90 -6.50 3.63 -7.43
C LEU A 90 -7.84 4.19 -6.92
N SER A 91 -8.90 3.40 -6.89
CA SER A 91 -10.20 3.81 -6.34
C SER A 91 -10.13 4.18 -4.86
N THR A 92 -9.28 3.49 -4.08
CA THR A 92 -9.03 3.81 -2.67
C THR A 92 -8.25 5.12 -2.55
N LEU A 93 -7.25 5.35 -3.41
CA LEU A 93 -6.50 6.61 -3.42
C LEU A 93 -7.41 7.80 -3.78
N ILE A 94 -8.31 7.64 -4.75
CA ILE A 94 -9.29 8.68 -5.12
C ILE A 94 -10.17 9.02 -3.91
N ALA A 95 -10.81 8.02 -3.31
CA ALA A 95 -11.69 8.23 -2.14
C ALA A 95 -10.95 8.89 -0.97
N LEU A 96 -9.72 8.45 -0.69
CA LEU A 96 -8.90 9.07 0.36
C LEU A 96 -8.51 10.50 0.02
N SER A 97 -8.20 10.81 -1.24
CA SER A 97 -7.87 12.18 -1.67
C SER A 97 -9.03 13.15 -1.48
N GLU A 98 -10.25 12.71 -1.78
CA GLU A 98 -11.47 13.51 -1.59
C GLU A 98 -11.72 13.79 -0.10
N VAL A 99 -11.66 12.75 0.75
CA VAL A 99 -11.85 12.88 2.20
C VAL A 99 -10.77 13.74 2.84
N LEU A 100 -9.53 13.57 2.39
CA LEU A 100 -8.38 14.34 2.85
C LEU A 100 -8.19 15.63 2.05
N GLY A 101 -9.22 16.14 1.36
CA GLY A 101 -9.23 17.43 0.67
C GLY A 101 -7.94 17.76 -0.11
N THR A 102 -7.48 16.82 -0.92
CA THR A 102 -6.25 16.88 -1.73
C THR A 102 -6.50 16.16 -3.06
N THR A 103 -5.49 16.02 -3.90
CA THR A 103 -5.56 15.23 -5.15
C THR A 103 -4.71 13.96 -5.07
N VAL A 104 -4.99 12.98 -5.93
CA VAL A 104 -4.15 11.77 -6.03
C VAL A 104 -2.68 12.11 -6.35
N PRO A 105 -2.34 13.02 -7.28
CA PRO A 105 -0.96 13.46 -7.49
C PRO A 105 -0.29 14.00 -6.22
N GLU A 106 -0.96 14.87 -5.47
CA GLU A 106 -0.44 15.42 -4.20
C GLU A 106 -0.27 14.37 -3.11
N LEU A 107 -1.09 13.30 -3.10
CA LEU A 107 -0.92 12.17 -2.17
C LEU A 107 0.37 11.38 -2.41
N ILE A 108 0.90 11.40 -3.64
CA ILE A 108 2.05 10.58 -4.04
C ILE A 108 3.29 11.42 -4.37
N ASP A 109 3.24 12.75 -4.27
CA ASP A 109 4.33 13.62 -4.74
C ASP A 109 5.64 13.41 -3.96
N GLU A 110 5.53 13.15 -2.65
CA GLU A 110 6.67 12.81 -1.78
C GLU A 110 7.43 11.56 -2.26
N MET A 111 6.76 10.65 -2.97
CA MET A 111 7.38 9.45 -3.56
C MET A 111 8.32 9.77 -4.73
N PHE A 112 8.17 10.95 -5.34
CA PHE A 112 9.01 11.42 -6.43
C PHE A 112 10.12 12.36 -5.96
N GLY A 113 10.29 12.54 -4.64
CA GLY A 113 11.28 13.45 -4.06
C GLY A 113 10.93 14.93 -4.24
N ARG A 114 9.68 15.25 -4.61
CA ARG A 114 9.18 16.61 -4.61
C ARG A 114 8.55 16.85 -3.24
N ALA A 115 9.20 17.68 -2.42
CA ALA A 115 8.55 18.19 -1.23
C ALA A 115 7.38 19.07 -1.68
N ALA A 116 6.19 18.86 -1.12
CA ALA A 116 5.05 19.74 -1.34
C ALA A 116 5.47 21.17 -1.00
N GLY A 117 5.53 22.02 -2.02
CA GLY A 117 5.83 23.46 -1.91
C GLY A 117 4.63 24.25 -1.41
#